data_AF-A0A2J8JNK3-F1
#
_entry.id   AF-A0A2J8JNK3-F1
#
_cell.length_a   1.000
_cell.length_b   1.000
_cell.length_c   1.000
_cell.angle_alpha   90.00
_cell.angle_beta   90.00
_cell.angle_gamma   90.00
#
_symmetry.space_group_name_H-M   'P 1'
#
loop_
_entity.id
_entity.type
_entity.pdbx_description
1 polymer ?
#
loop_
_entity_poly.entity_id
_entity_poly.type
_entity_poly.pdbx_seq_one_letter_code
_entity_poly.pdbx_strand_id
1 'polypeptide(L)'
;MQSWRRRKSLWLALSASWLLLVLLGGFSLLRLALPPRPQPGASQGWPRWLDAELLQSFSQPGELPEDAVSPPQAPHGGSCNWEACFDTSKCRGDGLKVFVYPAVGPISETHRRILASIEGSRFYTFSPAGACLLLLLSLDAQTGECSSMPLQWNRGRNHLVLRLRPAPCPRTFQLGQAMVAEASPTVDSFRPGFDVALPFLPEAHPLRGGAPGQLRQHSPQPGVALLALEEERGGWRTADTGSSACPWDGRCEQDPGPGQTQRQETLPNATFCLISGHRPEAASRFLQALQAGCIPVLLSPRWELPFSEVIDWTKAAIVADERLPLQVLAALQEMSPARVLALRQQTQFLWDAYFSSVEKVIHTTLEVSDRFYPYSTIRTDAILSLDARSSLSTSEVDFAFLVWQSFPERMVGFLTSSHFWDEAHGGWGYTAERTNEFSMVLTTAAFYHRYYHTLFTHSLPKALRTLADEAPTCVDVLMNFIVAAVTKLPPIKVPYGKQRQEAAPLAPGVPGPRPKPPAPAPDCINQIAAAFGHMPLLSSRLRLDPVLFKDPVSVQRKKYRSLEKP
;
A
#
# COMPACT_ATOMS: atom_id res chain seq x y z
N MET A 1 58.94 27.48 55.08
CA MET A 1 57.56 28.04 55.07
C MET A 1 57.26 29.05 53.96
N GLN A 2 58.25 29.66 53.28
CA GLN A 2 58.00 30.66 52.22
C GLN A 2 57.57 30.09 50.85
N SER A 3 57.92 28.85 50.50
CA SER A 3 57.54 28.25 49.20
C SER A 3 56.05 27.86 49.10
N TRP A 4 55.41 27.58 50.24
CA TRP A 4 54.00 27.17 50.29
C TRP A 4 53.03 28.35 50.16
N ARG A 5 53.40 29.54 50.68
CA ARG A 5 52.62 30.78 50.48
C ARG A 5 52.67 31.27 49.03
N ARG A 6 53.82 31.15 48.34
CA ARG A 6 53.94 31.53 46.92
C ARG A 6 53.07 30.67 46.00
N ARG A 7 53.00 29.36 46.24
CA ARG A 7 52.13 28.46 45.45
C ARG A 7 50.65 28.80 45.62
N LYS A 8 50.17 29.05 46.84
CA LYS A 8 48.76 29.45 47.07
C LYS A 8 48.40 30.77 46.40
N SER A 9 49.32 31.75 46.42
CA SER A 9 49.11 33.04 45.75
C SER A 9 49.05 32.91 44.22
N LEU A 10 49.82 31.99 43.64
CA LEU A 10 49.81 31.70 42.20
C LEU A 10 48.49 31.04 41.76
N TRP A 11 47.99 30.07 42.53
CA TRP A 11 46.71 29.42 42.23
C TRP A 11 45.52 30.38 42.36
N LEU A 12 45.53 31.28 43.34
CA LEU A 12 44.52 32.33 43.49
C LEU A 12 44.56 33.36 42.36
N ALA A 13 45.76 33.74 41.90
CA ALA A 13 45.91 34.66 40.77
C ALA A 13 45.42 34.03 39.45
N LEU A 14 45.71 32.73 39.24
CA LEU A 14 45.26 32.01 38.05
C LEU A 14 43.74 31.79 38.06
N SER A 15 43.13 31.48 39.21
CA SER A 15 41.68 31.35 39.32
C SER A 15 40.96 32.68 39.13
N ALA A 16 41.51 33.78 39.66
CA ALA A 16 40.94 35.11 39.48
C ALA A 16 41.06 35.58 38.02
N SER A 17 42.18 35.29 37.34
CA SER A 17 42.37 35.61 35.92
C SER A 17 41.46 34.80 35.01
N TRP A 18 41.15 33.54 35.37
CA TRP A 18 40.22 32.71 34.61
C TRP A 18 38.77 33.18 34.77
N LEU A 19 38.35 33.54 35.99
CA LEU A 19 37.04 34.15 36.24
C LEU A 19 36.89 35.51 35.51
N LEU A 20 37.95 36.30 35.44
CA LEU A 20 37.95 37.56 34.69
C LEU A 20 37.80 37.34 33.17
N LEU A 21 38.44 36.30 32.61
CA LEU A 21 38.31 35.93 31.19
C LEU A 21 36.92 35.40 30.83
N VAL A 22 36.25 34.71 31.76
CA VAL A 22 34.86 34.24 31.58
C VAL A 22 33.87 35.39 31.71
N LEU A 23 34.09 36.33 32.64
CA LEU A 23 33.19 37.46 32.89
C LEU A 23 33.33 38.61 31.87
N LEU A 24 34.50 38.79 31.24
CA LEU A 24 34.78 39.89 30.29
C LEU A 24 34.66 39.51 28.80
N GLY A 25 33.94 38.43 28.47
CA GLY A 25 33.41 38.29 27.10
C GLY A 25 34.21 37.41 26.13
N GLY A 26 34.56 36.19 26.56
CA GLY A 26 35.07 35.14 25.68
C GLY A 26 34.00 34.42 24.84
N PHE A 27 33.09 35.13 24.17
CA PHE A 27 32.18 34.56 23.14
C PHE A 27 31.83 35.57 22.05
N SER A 28 32.83 36.29 21.56
CA SER A 28 32.66 37.15 20.38
C SER A 28 33.94 37.19 19.59
N LEU A 29 34.29 36.11 18.89
CA LEU A 29 35.22 36.11 17.74
C LEU A 29 35.16 34.75 17.00
N LEU A 30 34.04 34.50 16.35
CA LEU A 30 33.96 33.70 15.11
C LEU A 30 32.76 34.23 14.32
N ARG A 31 32.91 35.44 13.78
CA ARG A 31 32.08 35.93 12.67
C ARG A 31 32.47 35.13 11.43
N LEU A 32 31.83 33.99 11.23
CA LEU A 32 31.69 33.45 9.88
C LEU A 32 30.71 34.34 9.14
N ALA A 33 31.13 34.86 8.00
CA ALA A 33 30.32 35.66 7.10
C ALA A 33 29.05 34.88 6.73
N LEU A 34 27.89 35.39 7.15
CA LEU A 34 26.60 34.96 6.64
C LEU A 34 26.44 35.51 5.21
N PRO A 35 26.22 34.67 4.19
CA PRO A 35 25.81 35.15 2.87
C PRO A 35 24.42 35.82 2.98
N PRO A 36 24.07 36.75 2.07
CA PRO A 36 22.78 37.39 2.09
C PRO A 36 21.64 36.36 1.95
N ARG A 37 20.57 36.60 2.70
CA ARG A 37 19.31 35.86 2.69
C ARG A 37 18.87 35.58 1.24
N PRO A 38 18.63 34.33 0.83
CA PRO A 38 17.87 34.07 -0.38
C PRO A 38 16.46 34.65 -0.18
N GLN A 39 15.92 35.27 -1.24
CA GLN A 39 14.50 35.58 -1.36
C GLN A 39 13.65 34.32 -1.11
N PRO A 40 12.34 34.44 -0.78
CA PRO A 40 11.50 33.30 -0.49
C PRO A 40 11.31 32.45 -1.75
N GLY A 41 12.25 31.53 -1.98
CA GLY A 41 12.14 30.43 -2.92
C GLY A 41 11.21 29.37 -2.34
N ALA A 42 10.48 28.71 -3.24
CA ALA A 42 9.51 27.67 -2.96
C ALA A 42 9.95 26.70 -1.85
N SER A 43 8.99 26.30 -1.02
CA SER A 43 9.11 25.27 0.02
C SER A 43 10.01 24.12 -0.42
N GLN A 44 11.21 24.03 0.16
CA GLN A 44 12.00 22.81 0.09
C GLN A 44 11.19 21.71 0.77
N GLY A 45 10.77 20.73 -0.02
CA GLY A 45 9.98 19.60 0.45
C GLY A 45 10.70 18.76 1.49
N TRP A 46 9.91 17.95 2.17
CA TRP A 46 10.31 16.86 3.07
C TRP A 46 11.55 16.09 2.55
N PRO A 47 12.42 15.56 3.43
CA PRO A 47 13.62 14.83 3.01
C PRO A 47 13.25 13.72 2.01
N ARG A 48 13.75 13.86 0.78
CA ARG A 48 13.65 12.83 -0.26
C ARG A 48 14.53 11.66 0.17
N TRP A 49 13.92 10.66 0.79
CA TRP A 49 14.54 9.35 0.95
C TRP A 49 14.81 8.76 -0.45
N LEU A 50 15.92 8.02 -0.58
CA LEU A 50 16.62 7.60 -1.82
C LEU A 50 15.80 6.92 -2.95
N ASP A 51 14.50 6.72 -2.80
CA ASP A 51 13.69 5.94 -3.74
C ASP A 51 13.34 6.71 -5.03
N ALA A 52 13.29 8.05 -4.99
CA ALA A 52 12.87 8.87 -6.12
C ALA A 52 14.00 9.22 -7.11
N GLU A 53 15.25 9.32 -6.66
CA GLU A 53 16.38 9.71 -7.53
C GLU A 53 17.03 8.51 -8.26
N LEU A 54 16.91 7.29 -7.72
CA LEU A 54 17.53 6.10 -8.31
C LEU A 54 16.67 5.37 -9.36
N LEU A 55 15.43 5.79 -9.57
CA LEU A 55 14.44 5.03 -10.34
C LEU A 55 13.71 5.89 -11.39
N GLN A 56 14.45 6.65 -12.21
CA GLN A 56 13.88 7.14 -13.46
C GLN A 56 13.69 5.96 -14.43
N SER A 57 12.43 5.71 -14.81
CA SER A 57 12.03 4.75 -15.84
C SER A 57 12.62 5.13 -17.20
N PHE A 58 13.00 4.14 -18.01
CA PHE A 58 13.32 4.31 -19.44
C PHE A 58 12.08 4.64 -20.31
N SER A 59 10.90 4.73 -19.69
CA SER A 59 9.71 5.33 -20.27
C SER A 59 9.12 6.32 -19.26
N GLN A 60 9.52 7.59 -19.37
CA GLN A 60 8.59 8.64 -19.01
C GLN A 60 7.52 8.67 -20.10
N PRO A 61 6.22 8.81 -19.78
CA PRO A 61 5.30 9.37 -20.75
C PRO A 61 5.81 10.79 -21.00
N GLY A 62 6.59 10.97 -22.07
CA GLY A 62 6.72 12.28 -22.68
C GLY A 62 5.32 12.77 -22.96
N GLU A 63 5.10 14.07 -22.74
CA GLU A 63 3.86 14.76 -23.08
C GLU A 63 3.35 14.24 -24.43
N LEU A 64 2.27 13.45 -24.39
CA LEU A 64 1.63 12.97 -25.59
C LEU A 64 1.08 14.21 -26.31
N PRO A 65 1.36 14.41 -27.59
CA PRO A 65 0.64 15.38 -28.40
C PRO A 65 -0.86 15.11 -28.27
N GLU A 66 -1.68 16.15 -28.09
CA GLU A 66 -3.12 16.07 -27.81
C GLU A 66 -3.97 15.33 -28.86
N ASP A 67 -3.38 14.75 -29.90
CA ASP A 67 -4.06 14.10 -31.03
C ASP A 67 -3.85 12.57 -31.13
N ALA A 68 -3.35 11.90 -30.09
CA ALA A 68 -3.26 10.43 -30.08
C ALA A 68 -4.64 9.78 -29.83
N VAL A 69 -5.22 9.23 -30.90
CA VAL A 69 -6.45 8.42 -30.88
C VAL A 69 -6.34 7.32 -29.80
N SER A 70 -7.27 7.35 -28.85
CA SER A 70 -7.43 6.35 -27.79
C SER A 70 -7.41 4.93 -28.35
N PRO A 71 -6.73 3.96 -27.68
CA PRO A 71 -6.85 2.56 -28.08
C PRO A 71 -8.33 2.15 -28.04
N PRO A 72 -8.80 1.34 -29.02
CA PRO A 72 -10.20 1.02 -29.15
C PRO A 72 -10.69 0.33 -27.88
N GLN A 73 -11.61 0.99 -27.17
CA GLN A 73 -12.36 0.38 -26.08
C GLN A 73 -13.08 -0.84 -26.63
N ALA A 74 -12.70 -2.03 -26.13
CA ALA A 74 -13.44 -3.24 -26.41
C ALA A 74 -14.90 -3.07 -25.94
N PRO A 75 -15.89 -3.66 -26.62
CA PRO A 75 -17.30 -3.44 -26.30
C PRO A 75 -17.63 -4.09 -24.95
N HIS A 76 -17.64 -3.29 -23.89
CA HIS A 76 -17.88 -3.72 -22.53
C HIS A 76 -19.37 -4.01 -22.28
N GLY A 77 -19.69 -5.24 -21.88
CA GLY A 77 -20.93 -5.51 -21.15
C GLY A 77 -20.84 -4.88 -19.77
N GLY A 78 -21.49 -3.72 -19.58
CA GLY A 78 -21.72 -3.04 -18.29
C GLY A 78 -20.48 -2.76 -17.44
N SER A 79 -20.00 -1.51 -17.39
CA SER A 79 -18.83 -1.11 -16.60
C SER A 79 -19.03 -1.33 -15.08
N CYS A 80 -18.67 -2.50 -14.58
CA CYS A 80 -18.64 -2.79 -13.15
C CYS A 80 -17.42 -2.16 -12.50
N ASN A 81 -17.67 -1.36 -11.46
CA ASN A 81 -16.68 -0.86 -10.52
C ASN A 81 -17.19 -1.12 -9.08
N TRP A 82 -16.39 -0.75 -8.07
CA TRP A 82 -16.73 -0.98 -6.66
C TRP A 82 -18.06 -0.34 -6.25
N GLU A 83 -18.46 0.79 -6.83
CA GLU A 83 -19.71 1.48 -6.48
C GLU A 83 -20.94 0.85 -7.15
N ALA A 84 -20.80 0.40 -8.41
CA ALA A 84 -21.91 -0.10 -9.21
C ALA A 84 -22.25 -1.57 -8.92
N CYS A 85 -21.22 -2.38 -8.64
CA CYS A 85 -21.33 -3.84 -8.63
C CYS A 85 -21.02 -4.48 -7.27
N PHE A 86 -20.60 -3.70 -6.28
CA PHE A 86 -20.33 -4.16 -4.92
C PHE A 86 -21.16 -3.38 -3.88
N ASP A 87 -21.79 -4.10 -2.96
CA ASP A 87 -22.53 -3.51 -1.84
C ASP A 87 -21.64 -3.40 -0.61
N THR A 88 -21.09 -2.21 -0.40
CA THR A 88 -20.22 -1.89 0.75
C THR A 88 -20.95 -1.89 2.09
N SER A 89 -22.28 -1.83 2.10
CA SER A 89 -23.05 -1.81 3.35
C SER A 89 -22.91 -3.12 4.14
N LYS A 90 -22.72 -4.26 3.44
CA LYS A 90 -22.47 -5.58 4.04
C LYS A 90 -21.13 -5.70 4.77
N CYS A 91 -20.24 -4.74 4.55
CA CYS A 91 -18.88 -4.75 5.06
C CYS A 91 -18.69 -3.76 6.21
N ARG A 92 -19.79 -3.18 6.74
CA ARG A 92 -19.76 -2.24 7.86
C ARG A 92 -19.72 -3.03 9.18
N GLY A 93 -18.63 -2.93 9.95
CA GLY A 93 -18.50 -3.57 11.26
C GLY A 93 -17.13 -4.23 11.46
N ASP A 94 -17.13 -5.51 11.87
CA ASP A 94 -15.98 -6.34 12.28
C ASP A 94 -14.99 -6.73 11.15
N GLY A 95 -14.75 -5.81 10.21
CA GLY A 95 -13.85 -5.99 9.07
C GLY A 95 -14.41 -6.87 7.94
N LEU A 96 -13.55 -7.22 6.98
CA LEU A 96 -13.89 -8.08 5.84
C LEU A 96 -14.17 -9.51 6.32
N LYS A 97 -15.42 -9.97 6.19
CA LYS A 97 -15.80 -11.37 6.41
C LYS A 97 -16.12 -12.09 5.10
N VAL A 98 -15.57 -13.28 4.92
CA VAL A 98 -15.59 -14.07 3.70
C VAL A 98 -16.22 -15.42 4.01
N PHE A 99 -17.32 -15.72 3.34
CA PHE A 99 -17.92 -17.04 3.34
C PHE A 99 -17.52 -17.77 2.06
N VAL A 100 -17.10 -19.02 2.16
CA VAL A 100 -16.69 -19.83 1.02
C VAL A 100 -17.79 -20.85 0.69
N TYR A 101 -18.22 -20.88 -0.56
CA TYR A 101 -19.17 -21.89 -1.00
C TYR A 101 -18.54 -23.30 -0.93
N PRO A 102 -19.29 -24.31 -0.45
CA PRO A 102 -18.81 -25.68 -0.47
C PRO A 102 -18.57 -26.12 -1.91
N ALA A 103 -17.40 -26.70 -2.18
CA ALA A 103 -17.08 -27.20 -3.50
C ALA A 103 -17.90 -28.46 -3.81
N VAL A 104 -18.50 -28.50 -5.00
CA VAL A 104 -19.29 -29.64 -5.48
C VAL A 104 -18.44 -30.45 -6.45
N GLY A 105 -17.91 -31.59 -6.02
CA GLY A 105 -17.12 -32.49 -6.86
C GLY A 105 -15.71 -32.79 -6.32
N PRO A 106 -14.88 -33.52 -7.07
CA PRO A 106 -13.51 -33.83 -6.68
C PRO A 106 -12.65 -32.56 -6.68
N ILE A 107 -12.10 -32.23 -5.52
CA ILE A 107 -11.28 -31.04 -5.30
C ILE A 107 -9.79 -31.41 -5.48
N SER A 108 -9.03 -30.61 -6.24
CA SER A 108 -7.58 -30.81 -6.36
C SER A 108 -6.85 -30.48 -5.05
N GLU A 109 -5.62 -30.97 -4.88
CA GLU A 109 -4.82 -30.70 -3.68
C GLU A 109 -4.56 -29.20 -3.48
N THR A 110 -4.30 -28.46 -4.56
CA THR A 110 -4.16 -27.00 -4.53
C THR A 110 -5.42 -26.31 -4.01
N HIS A 111 -6.60 -26.76 -4.42
CA HIS A 111 -7.87 -26.20 -3.95
C HIS A 111 -8.10 -26.49 -2.47
N ARG A 112 -7.79 -27.69 -1.98
CA ARG A 112 -7.88 -28.01 -0.53
C ARG A 112 -6.96 -27.10 0.29
N ARG A 113 -5.73 -26.89 -0.18
CA ARG A 113 -4.74 -26.01 0.44
C ARG A 113 -5.23 -24.56 0.55
N ILE A 114 -5.88 -24.06 -0.50
CA ILE A 114 -6.44 -22.71 -0.52
C ILE A 114 -7.63 -22.60 0.44
N LEU A 115 -8.55 -23.57 0.43
CA LEU A 115 -9.66 -23.62 1.38
C LEU A 115 -9.16 -23.58 2.82
N ALA A 116 -8.19 -24.44 3.16
CA ALA A 116 -7.58 -24.47 4.49
C ALA A 116 -6.92 -23.12 4.86
N SER A 117 -6.31 -22.42 3.90
CA SER A 117 -5.74 -21.09 4.12
C SER A 117 -6.82 -20.03 4.37
N ILE A 118 -7.95 -20.08 3.67
CA ILE A 118 -9.05 -19.13 3.88
C ILE A 118 -9.73 -19.42 5.21
N GLU A 119 -10.10 -20.67 5.48
CA GLU A 119 -10.76 -21.10 6.73
C GLU A 119 -9.92 -20.82 7.98
N GLY A 120 -8.59 -20.93 7.87
CA GLY A 120 -7.66 -20.57 8.94
C GLY A 120 -7.38 -19.07 9.07
N SER A 121 -7.92 -18.24 8.17
CA SER A 121 -7.72 -16.79 8.19
C SER A 121 -8.75 -16.07 9.06
N ARG A 122 -8.40 -14.85 9.50
CA ARG A 122 -9.31 -13.96 10.24
C ARG A 122 -10.55 -13.52 9.46
N PHE A 123 -10.47 -13.62 8.14
CA PHE A 123 -11.52 -13.18 7.24
C PHE A 123 -12.65 -14.20 7.17
N TYR A 124 -12.41 -15.47 7.52
CA TYR A 124 -13.43 -16.50 7.37
C TYR A 124 -14.65 -16.31 8.28
N THR A 125 -15.83 -16.66 7.76
CA THR A 125 -17.08 -16.80 8.52
C THR A 125 -17.86 -18.03 8.07
N PHE A 126 -18.49 -18.71 9.03
CA PHE A 126 -19.35 -19.87 8.77
C PHE A 126 -20.73 -19.48 8.23
N SER A 127 -21.11 -18.20 8.31
CA SER A 127 -22.45 -17.73 7.95
C SER A 127 -22.42 -16.87 6.68
N PRO A 128 -23.16 -17.23 5.62
CA PRO A 128 -23.27 -16.39 4.42
C PRO A 128 -24.00 -15.07 4.69
N ALA A 129 -24.85 -15.02 5.71
CA ALA A 129 -25.56 -13.80 6.11
C ALA A 129 -24.64 -12.77 6.78
N GLY A 130 -23.58 -13.25 7.47
CA GLY A 130 -22.57 -12.40 8.11
C GLY A 130 -21.36 -12.10 7.22
N ALA A 131 -21.38 -12.51 5.96
CA ALA A 131 -20.27 -12.32 5.04
C ALA A 131 -20.42 -11.01 4.23
N CYS A 132 -19.34 -10.23 4.22
CA CYS A 132 -19.14 -9.12 3.30
C CYS A 132 -18.88 -9.64 1.88
N LEU A 133 -18.13 -10.74 1.76
CA LEU A 133 -17.73 -11.34 0.49
C LEU A 133 -18.11 -12.83 0.42
N LEU A 134 -18.68 -13.25 -0.69
CA LEU A 134 -19.06 -14.63 -0.97
C LEU A 134 -18.09 -15.21 -2.01
N LEU A 135 -17.25 -16.14 -1.60
CA LEU A 135 -16.17 -16.68 -2.42
C LEU A 135 -16.57 -18.01 -3.05
N LEU A 136 -16.42 -18.10 -4.38
CA LEU A 136 -16.60 -19.30 -5.16
C LEU A 136 -15.26 -19.74 -5.75
N LEU A 137 -14.80 -20.95 -5.43
CA LEU A 137 -13.66 -21.55 -6.11
C LEU A 137 -14.13 -22.24 -7.38
N SER A 138 -13.60 -21.79 -8.52
CA SER A 138 -13.83 -22.45 -9.80
C SER A 138 -13.05 -23.75 -9.84
N LEU A 139 -13.73 -24.90 -9.81
CA LEU A 139 -13.10 -26.21 -9.96
C LEU A 139 -12.61 -26.41 -11.40
N ASP A 140 -11.51 -27.14 -11.56
CA ASP A 140 -10.96 -27.49 -12.88
C ASP A 140 -11.96 -28.38 -13.63
N ALA A 141 -12.64 -27.82 -14.62
CA ALA A 141 -13.51 -28.59 -15.50
C ALA A 141 -12.65 -29.40 -16.48
N GLN A 142 -12.26 -30.62 -16.08
CA GLN A 142 -11.73 -31.63 -17.00
C GLN A 142 -12.73 -31.94 -18.15
N THR A 143 -14.00 -31.58 -17.99
CA THR A 143 -15.11 -31.90 -18.89
C THR A 143 -15.63 -30.71 -19.71
N GLY A 144 -15.03 -29.51 -19.59
CA GLY A 144 -15.50 -28.32 -20.32
C GLY A 144 -16.84 -27.74 -19.84
N GLU A 145 -17.43 -28.29 -18.77
CA GLU A 145 -18.65 -27.75 -18.15
C GLU A 145 -18.30 -26.63 -17.15
N CYS A 146 -18.81 -25.43 -17.39
CA CYS A 146 -18.63 -24.31 -16.47
C CYS A 146 -19.36 -24.56 -15.15
N SER A 147 -18.73 -24.23 -14.02
CA SER A 147 -19.35 -24.37 -12.69
C SER A 147 -20.71 -23.67 -12.65
N SER A 148 -21.73 -24.39 -12.20
CA SER A 148 -23.06 -23.81 -12.00
C SER A 148 -23.04 -22.82 -10.84
N MET A 149 -23.73 -21.69 -11.00
CA MET A 149 -23.75 -20.65 -9.98
C MET A 149 -24.63 -21.09 -8.80
N PRO A 150 -24.22 -20.81 -7.54
CA PRO A 150 -25.05 -21.10 -6.38
C PRO A 150 -26.42 -20.43 -6.45
N LEU A 151 -27.42 -21.03 -5.78
CA LEU A 151 -28.80 -20.50 -5.71
C LEU A 151 -28.88 -19.03 -5.23
N GLN A 152 -27.88 -18.57 -4.46
CA GLN A 152 -27.82 -17.23 -3.86
C GLN A 152 -26.92 -16.25 -4.62
N TRP A 153 -26.67 -16.48 -5.92
CA TRP A 153 -25.71 -15.69 -6.72
C TRP A 153 -25.98 -14.18 -6.75
N ASN A 154 -27.23 -13.72 -6.58
CA ASN A 154 -27.59 -12.29 -6.54
C ASN A 154 -26.97 -11.47 -7.71
N ARG A 155 -27.02 -12.03 -8.93
CA ARG A 155 -26.39 -11.46 -10.13
C ARG A 155 -24.88 -11.20 -9.97
N GLY A 156 -24.19 -11.87 -9.06
CA GLY A 156 -22.76 -11.72 -8.78
C GLY A 156 -22.40 -10.64 -7.75
N ARG A 157 -23.37 -9.87 -7.22
CA ARG A 157 -23.06 -8.79 -6.27
C ARG A 157 -22.43 -9.33 -4.98
N ASN A 158 -21.31 -8.75 -4.54
CA ASN A 158 -20.48 -9.21 -3.42
C ASN A 158 -19.90 -10.62 -3.57
N HIS A 159 -19.85 -11.15 -4.79
CA HIS A 159 -19.21 -12.44 -5.06
C HIS A 159 -17.79 -12.24 -5.60
N LEU A 160 -16.88 -13.10 -5.16
CA LEU A 160 -15.53 -13.24 -5.71
C LEU A 160 -15.37 -14.64 -6.29
N VAL A 161 -15.06 -14.74 -7.58
CA VAL A 161 -14.73 -16.01 -8.22
C VAL A 161 -13.23 -16.18 -8.27
N LEU A 162 -12.71 -17.21 -7.59
CA LEU A 162 -11.31 -17.55 -7.60
C LEU A 162 -11.03 -18.56 -8.72
N ARG A 163 -10.22 -18.17 -9.71
CA ARG A 163 -9.78 -18.99 -10.85
C ARG A 163 -8.27 -19.13 -10.84
N LEU A 164 -7.81 -20.33 -10.52
CA LEU A 164 -6.39 -20.63 -10.39
C LEU A 164 -5.75 -21.07 -11.70
N ARG A 165 -6.57 -21.31 -12.73
CA ARG A 165 -6.15 -21.64 -14.08
C ARG A 165 -7.00 -20.87 -15.10
N PRO A 166 -6.45 -20.50 -16.27
CA PRO A 166 -7.24 -19.95 -17.35
C PRO A 166 -8.33 -20.95 -17.76
N ALA A 167 -9.59 -20.57 -17.61
CA ALA A 167 -10.72 -21.44 -17.94
C ALA A 167 -11.24 -21.12 -19.36
N PRO A 168 -11.71 -22.12 -20.13
CA PRO A 168 -12.33 -21.90 -21.45
C PRO A 168 -13.73 -21.24 -21.39
N CYS A 169 -14.25 -20.93 -20.20
CA CYS A 169 -15.59 -20.37 -20.01
C CYS A 169 -15.67 -18.89 -20.45
N PRO A 170 -16.58 -18.51 -21.37
CA PRO A 170 -16.75 -17.13 -21.82
C PRO A 170 -17.11 -16.18 -20.66
N ARG A 171 -16.28 -15.15 -20.43
CA ARG A 171 -16.33 -14.31 -19.22
C ARG A 171 -17.54 -13.37 -19.10
N THR A 172 -18.22 -13.03 -20.18
CA THR A 172 -18.96 -11.75 -20.24
C THR A 172 -20.43 -11.81 -19.87
N PHE A 173 -21.09 -12.98 -19.91
CA PHE A 173 -22.56 -13.06 -19.70
C PHE A 173 -23.01 -13.82 -18.46
N GLN A 174 -22.18 -14.68 -17.86
CA GLN A 174 -22.63 -15.57 -16.77
C GLN A 174 -22.32 -15.05 -15.36
N LEU A 175 -21.27 -14.25 -15.18
CA LEU A 175 -20.83 -13.82 -13.85
C LEU A 175 -21.49 -12.53 -13.34
N GLY A 176 -22.14 -11.76 -14.22
CA GLY A 176 -22.80 -10.51 -13.86
C GLY A 176 -21.85 -9.53 -13.15
N GLN A 177 -22.19 -9.19 -11.91
CA GLN A 177 -21.52 -8.20 -11.05
C GLN A 177 -20.36 -8.79 -10.21
N ALA A 178 -20.05 -10.08 -10.33
CA ALA A 178 -19.02 -10.70 -9.50
C ALA A 178 -17.63 -10.20 -9.86
N MET A 179 -16.79 -10.03 -8.84
CA MET A 179 -15.35 -9.84 -8.99
C MET A 179 -14.71 -11.18 -9.40
N VAL A 180 -13.63 -11.09 -10.14
CA VAL A 180 -12.86 -12.26 -10.57
C VAL A 180 -11.42 -12.10 -10.10
N ALA A 181 -10.95 -13.07 -9.31
CA ALA A 181 -9.54 -13.23 -9.01
C ALA A 181 -8.99 -14.35 -9.89
N GLU A 182 -8.20 -14.01 -10.91
CA GLU A 182 -7.82 -14.95 -11.97
C GLU A 182 -6.32 -15.03 -12.17
N ALA A 183 -5.82 -16.25 -12.39
CA ALA A 183 -4.44 -16.49 -12.74
C ALA A 183 -4.14 -16.01 -14.17
N SER A 184 -3.17 -15.10 -14.30
CA SER A 184 -2.66 -14.58 -15.58
C SER A 184 -3.74 -13.99 -16.52
N PRO A 185 -4.54 -13.00 -16.06
CA PRO A 185 -5.54 -12.40 -16.91
C PRO A 185 -4.90 -11.46 -17.95
N THR A 186 -5.60 -11.25 -19.06
CA THR A 186 -5.21 -10.25 -20.06
C THR A 186 -5.94 -8.93 -19.81
N VAL A 187 -5.36 -7.82 -20.26
CA VAL A 187 -5.96 -6.48 -20.15
C VAL A 187 -7.37 -6.41 -20.73
N ASP A 188 -7.69 -7.19 -21.78
CA ASP A 188 -9.03 -7.23 -22.40
C ASP A 188 -10.11 -7.85 -21.50
N SER A 189 -9.68 -8.64 -20.51
CA SER A 189 -10.53 -9.52 -19.73
C SER A 189 -10.51 -9.22 -18.23
N PHE A 190 -9.62 -8.32 -17.83
CA PHE A 190 -9.39 -7.84 -16.47
C PHE A 190 -10.05 -6.47 -16.28
N ARG A 191 -10.76 -6.25 -15.15
CA ARG A 191 -11.29 -4.93 -14.78
C ARG A 191 -10.38 -4.28 -13.73
N PRO A 192 -9.56 -3.29 -14.10
CA PRO A 192 -8.66 -2.62 -13.16
C PRO A 192 -9.40 -2.03 -11.96
N GLY A 193 -8.89 -2.29 -10.76
CA GLY A 193 -9.48 -1.81 -9.50
C GLY A 193 -10.78 -2.51 -9.09
N PHE A 194 -11.18 -3.60 -9.76
CA PHE A 194 -12.34 -4.41 -9.40
C PHE A 194 -12.03 -5.91 -9.39
N ASP A 195 -11.28 -6.40 -10.39
CA ASP A 195 -10.75 -7.76 -10.44
C ASP A 195 -9.37 -7.84 -9.75
N VAL A 196 -8.90 -9.05 -9.45
CA VAL A 196 -7.58 -9.29 -8.84
C VAL A 196 -6.75 -10.21 -9.74
N ALA A 197 -5.60 -9.75 -10.19
CA ALA A 197 -4.67 -10.59 -10.94
C ALA A 197 -3.91 -11.52 -9.99
N LEU A 198 -3.94 -12.82 -10.25
CA LEU A 198 -3.28 -13.84 -9.43
C LEU A 198 -2.07 -14.47 -10.12
N PRO A 199 -1.10 -14.95 -9.34
CA PRO A 199 -0.05 -15.82 -9.88
C PRO A 199 -0.64 -17.20 -10.20
N PHE A 200 -0.10 -17.86 -11.23
CA PHE A 200 -0.35 -19.28 -11.43
C PHE A 200 0.45 -20.07 -10.39
N LEU A 201 -0.22 -20.94 -9.63
CA LEU A 201 0.41 -21.74 -8.57
C LEU A 201 0.62 -23.18 -9.04
N PRO A 202 1.88 -23.65 -9.16
CA PRO A 202 2.16 -25.05 -9.42
C PRO A 202 1.59 -25.95 -8.30
N GLU A 203 1.26 -27.21 -8.62
CA GLU A 203 0.72 -28.15 -7.61
C GLU A 203 1.70 -28.42 -6.46
N ALA A 204 3.00 -28.36 -6.75
CA ALA A 204 4.06 -28.50 -5.77
C ALA A 204 4.30 -27.23 -4.93
N HIS A 205 3.56 -26.14 -5.15
CA HIS A 205 3.77 -24.89 -4.41
C HIS A 205 3.45 -25.08 -2.92
N PRO A 206 4.32 -24.61 -2.00
CA PRO A 206 4.19 -24.88 -0.58
C PRO A 206 2.99 -24.15 0.03
N LEU A 207 2.29 -24.81 0.95
CA LEU A 207 1.13 -24.22 1.64
C LEU A 207 1.55 -23.07 2.57
N ARG A 208 2.57 -23.31 3.42
CA ARG A 208 3.15 -22.35 4.38
C ARG A 208 4.67 -22.38 4.31
N GLY A 209 5.31 -21.27 4.70
CA GLY A 209 6.75 -21.23 4.97
C GLY A 209 7.62 -21.69 3.79
N GLY A 210 7.26 -21.29 2.56
CA GLY A 210 7.98 -21.76 1.38
C GLY A 210 9.41 -21.25 1.28
N ALA A 211 10.12 -21.77 0.28
CA ALA A 211 11.56 -21.55 0.12
C ALA A 211 11.90 -20.06 0.01
N PRO A 212 12.95 -19.59 0.71
CA PRO A 212 13.37 -18.20 0.63
C PRO A 212 13.88 -17.85 -0.77
N GLY A 213 13.93 -16.56 -1.08
CA GLY A 213 14.61 -16.07 -2.26
C GLY A 213 16.08 -16.52 -2.35
N GLN A 214 16.55 -16.78 -3.58
CA GLN A 214 17.86 -17.38 -3.86
C GLN A 214 18.90 -16.42 -4.46
N LEU A 215 18.70 -15.10 -4.36
CA LEU A 215 19.60 -14.11 -4.98
C LEU A 215 21.06 -14.25 -4.56
N ARG A 216 21.33 -14.68 -3.32
CA ARG A 216 22.70 -14.96 -2.86
C ARG A 216 23.38 -16.09 -3.63
N GLN A 217 22.61 -17.07 -4.11
CA GLN A 217 23.09 -18.23 -4.85
C GLN A 217 23.10 -17.97 -6.37
N HIS A 218 22.13 -17.19 -6.85
CA HIS A 218 21.93 -16.86 -8.27
C HIS A 218 22.47 -15.48 -8.67
N SER A 219 23.47 -14.94 -7.98
CA SER A 219 24.17 -13.72 -8.46
C SER A 219 25.31 -14.15 -9.41
N PRO A 220 25.19 -13.94 -10.73
CA PRO A 220 26.25 -14.26 -11.67
C PRO A 220 27.43 -13.31 -11.45
N GLN A 221 28.66 -13.82 -11.62
CA GLN A 221 29.84 -12.98 -11.63
C GLN A 221 29.83 -12.06 -12.86
N PRO A 222 30.47 -10.88 -12.82
CA PRO A 222 30.64 -10.04 -14.00
C PRO A 222 31.21 -10.85 -15.18
N GLY A 223 30.49 -10.93 -16.29
CA GLY A 223 30.89 -11.66 -17.51
C GLY A 223 30.25 -13.05 -17.73
N VAL A 224 29.35 -13.52 -16.84
CA VAL A 224 28.59 -14.78 -17.00
C VAL A 224 27.20 -14.53 -17.59
N ALA A 225 26.62 -15.54 -18.25
CA ALA A 225 25.27 -15.62 -18.84
C ALA A 225 24.33 -14.47 -18.46
N LEU A 226 24.14 -13.55 -19.40
CA LEU A 226 23.32 -12.36 -19.22
C LEU A 226 21.84 -12.73 -19.17
N LEU A 227 21.42 -13.72 -19.96
CA LEU A 227 20.03 -13.97 -20.30
C LEU A 227 19.69 -15.47 -20.23
N ALA A 228 18.59 -15.79 -19.54
CA ALA A 228 17.91 -17.09 -19.63
C ALA A 228 16.65 -16.93 -20.50
N LEU A 229 16.48 -17.79 -21.50
CA LEU A 229 15.30 -17.79 -22.37
C LEU A 229 14.42 -19.02 -22.11
N GLU A 230 13.12 -18.80 -22.17
CA GLU A 230 12.10 -19.84 -22.12
C GLU A 230 12.02 -20.64 -23.44
N GLU A 231 12.10 -21.97 -23.39
CA GLU A 231 11.97 -22.85 -24.56
C GLU A 231 10.54 -23.41 -24.75
N GLU A 232 10.21 -23.83 -25.99
CA GLU A 232 8.90 -24.43 -26.36
C GLU A 232 8.51 -25.68 -25.57
N ARG A 233 9.47 -26.41 -25.00
CA ARG A 233 9.22 -27.65 -24.26
C ARG A 233 9.46 -27.50 -22.75
N GLY A 234 9.32 -26.29 -22.23
CA GLY A 234 9.44 -26.01 -20.79
C GLY A 234 10.86 -26.19 -20.23
N GLY A 235 11.90 -25.90 -21.02
CA GLY A 235 13.28 -25.79 -20.55
C GLY A 235 13.71 -24.34 -20.42
N TRP A 236 14.81 -24.09 -19.69
CA TRP A 236 15.57 -22.85 -19.79
C TRP A 236 16.82 -23.07 -20.63
N ARG A 237 17.16 -22.09 -21.46
CA ARG A 237 18.44 -22.00 -22.18
C ARG A 237 19.19 -20.75 -21.79
N THR A 238 20.51 -20.84 -21.67
CA THR A 238 21.38 -19.67 -21.46
C THR A 238 21.78 -19.07 -22.80
N ALA A 239 21.85 -17.73 -22.86
CA ALA A 239 22.50 -17.02 -23.95
C ALA A 239 23.66 -16.19 -23.41
N ASP A 240 24.84 -16.43 -23.96
CA ASP A 240 26.07 -15.70 -23.63
C ASP A 240 26.25 -14.48 -24.54
N THR A 241 27.01 -13.50 -24.04
CA THR A 241 27.29 -12.21 -24.68
C THR A 241 27.99 -12.29 -26.04
N GLY A 242 28.48 -13.47 -26.45
CA GLY A 242 29.18 -13.69 -27.71
C GLY A 242 28.37 -14.38 -28.81
N SER A 243 27.14 -14.84 -28.54
CA SER A 243 26.33 -15.56 -29.54
C SER A 243 25.37 -14.61 -30.25
N SER A 244 25.84 -13.99 -31.33
CA SER A 244 25.04 -13.14 -32.21
C SER A 244 24.06 -13.92 -33.11
N ALA A 245 23.80 -15.21 -32.84
CA ALA A 245 23.23 -16.13 -33.83
C ALA A 245 21.84 -16.70 -33.51
N CYS A 246 21.18 -16.32 -32.41
CA CYS A 246 19.83 -16.78 -32.14
C CYS A 246 18.82 -15.63 -32.18
N PRO A 247 17.92 -15.61 -33.17
CA PRO A 247 16.73 -14.77 -33.14
C PRO A 247 15.87 -15.15 -31.92
N TRP A 248 15.19 -14.14 -31.37
CA TRP A 248 14.38 -14.21 -30.15
C TRP A 248 13.11 -15.05 -30.32
N ASP A 249 12.85 -15.58 -31.51
CA ASP A 249 11.66 -16.37 -31.87
C ASP A 249 11.79 -17.88 -31.54
N GLY A 250 12.87 -18.28 -30.86
CA GLY A 250 13.13 -19.66 -30.48
C GLY A 250 13.65 -20.55 -31.61
N ARG A 251 13.85 -20.02 -32.83
CA ARG A 251 14.39 -20.77 -33.97
C ARG A 251 15.82 -20.32 -34.27
N CYS A 252 16.80 -21.05 -33.74
CA CYS A 252 18.19 -20.85 -34.15
C CYS A 252 18.44 -21.65 -35.45
N GLU A 253 18.76 -20.96 -36.54
CA GLU A 253 19.28 -21.60 -37.77
C GLU A 253 20.75 -21.99 -37.55
N GLN A 254 20.94 -23.05 -36.77
CA GLN A 254 22.08 -23.98 -36.77
C GLN A 254 21.97 -24.80 -35.48
N ASP A 255 21.61 -26.08 -35.60
CA ASP A 255 21.91 -27.07 -34.56
C ASP A 255 23.42 -27.01 -34.30
N PRO A 256 23.89 -26.55 -33.13
CA PRO A 256 25.23 -26.91 -32.71
C PRO A 256 25.19 -28.43 -32.52
N GLY A 257 26.17 -29.14 -33.08
CA GLY A 257 26.25 -30.61 -32.96
C GLY A 257 26.14 -31.11 -31.51
N PRO A 258 26.08 -32.44 -31.30
CA PRO A 258 25.60 -33.10 -30.06
C PRO A 258 26.41 -32.87 -28.77
N GLY A 259 27.27 -31.86 -28.69
CA GLY A 259 27.94 -31.42 -27.47
C GLY A 259 27.65 -29.95 -27.16
N GLN A 260 27.01 -29.71 -26.01
CA GLN A 260 26.91 -28.42 -25.28
C GLN A 260 25.68 -27.52 -25.51
N THR A 261 24.48 -28.07 -25.31
CA THR A 261 23.38 -27.30 -24.67
C THR A 261 22.64 -28.24 -23.72
N GLN A 262 23.07 -28.29 -22.46
CA GLN A 262 22.35 -29.07 -21.46
C GLN A 262 21.01 -28.39 -21.19
N ARG A 263 19.94 -28.98 -21.72
CA ARG A 263 18.56 -28.63 -21.38
C ARG A 263 18.39 -28.72 -19.87
N GLN A 264 18.11 -27.60 -19.23
CA GLN A 264 17.99 -27.53 -17.78
C GLN A 264 16.51 -27.28 -17.41
N GLU A 265 15.93 -28.20 -16.64
CA GLU A 265 14.58 -28.02 -16.08
C GLU A 265 14.57 -26.89 -15.03
N THR A 266 15.70 -26.71 -14.35
CA THR A 266 15.97 -25.67 -13.36
C THR A 266 16.51 -24.40 -14.02
N LEU A 267 16.11 -23.24 -13.48
CA LEU A 267 16.57 -21.95 -13.97
C LEU A 267 18.10 -21.81 -13.78
N PRO A 268 18.87 -21.54 -14.85
CA PRO A 268 20.31 -21.30 -14.74
C PRO A 268 20.59 -19.99 -14.00
N ASN A 269 21.82 -19.83 -13.50
CA ASN A 269 22.26 -18.57 -12.89
C ASN A 269 22.35 -17.47 -13.97
N ALA A 270 21.33 -16.61 -14.02
CA ALA A 270 21.19 -15.56 -15.02
C ALA A 270 20.76 -14.23 -14.37
N THR A 271 21.06 -13.11 -15.05
CA THR A 271 20.64 -11.78 -14.61
C THR A 271 19.21 -11.47 -15.05
N PHE A 272 18.90 -11.73 -16.32
CA PHE A 272 17.61 -11.47 -16.93
C PHE A 272 16.94 -12.77 -17.38
N CYS A 273 15.63 -12.87 -17.19
CA CYS A 273 14.83 -14.04 -17.54
C CYS A 273 13.78 -13.61 -18.55
N LEU A 274 13.97 -13.98 -19.81
CA LEU A 274 13.05 -13.67 -20.90
C LEU A 274 11.88 -14.64 -20.89
N ILE A 275 10.67 -14.10 -20.75
CA ILE A 275 9.43 -14.87 -20.63
C ILE A 275 8.45 -14.39 -21.69
N SER A 276 7.96 -15.32 -22.52
CA SER A 276 6.94 -15.02 -23.52
C SER A 276 5.56 -15.19 -22.90
N GLY A 277 4.92 -14.07 -22.54
CA GLY A 277 3.61 -14.08 -21.87
C GLY A 277 2.44 -14.59 -22.72
N HIS A 278 2.69 -15.09 -23.93
CA HIS A 278 1.71 -15.79 -24.77
C HIS A 278 1.71 -17.32 -24.53
N ARG A 279 2.69 -17.84 -23.78
CA ARG A 279 2.82 -19.26 -23.47
C ARG A 279 2.02 -19.62 -22.21
N PRO A 280 1.40 -20.82 -22.16
CA PRO A 280 0.69 -21.27 -20.96
C PRO A 280 1.62 -21.47 -19.75
N GLU A 281 2.91 -21.71 -19.96
CA GLU A 281 3.91 -21.89 -18.91
C GLU A 281 4.49 -20.57 -18.35
N ALA A 282 4.24 -19.44 -19.02
CA ALA A 282 4.85 -18.15 -18.71
C ALA A 282 4.67 -17.73 -17.24
N ALA A 283 3.48 -18.00 -16.69
CA ALA A 283 3.14 -17.69 -15.31
C ALA A 283 3.93 -18.51 -14.28
N SER A 284 4.24 -19.77 -14.60
CA SER A 284 5.10 -20.61 -13.76
C SER A 284 6.56 -20.15 -13.84
N ARG A 285 7.04 -19.80 -15.04
CA ARG A 285 8.39 -19.25 -15.27
C ARG A 285 8.61 -17.93 -14.56
N PHE A 286 7.57 -17.10 -14.52
CA PHE A 286 7.58 -15.84 -13.80
C PHE A 286 7.88 -16.05 -12.31
N LEU A 287 7.18 -16.97 -11.65
CA LEU A 287 7.46 -17.28 -10.24
C LEU A 287 8.87 -17.84 -10.02
N GLN A 288 9.37 -18.69 -10.93
CA GLN A 288 10.75 -19.19 -10.85
C GLN A 288 11.78 -18.06 -10.96
N ALA A 289 11.57 -17.11 -11.88
CA ALA A 289 12.42 -15.93 -12.02
C ALA A 289 12.41 -15.08 -10.73
N LEU A 290 11.23 -14.89 -10.13
CA LEU A 290 11.11 -14.17 -8.86
C LEU A 290 11.88 -14.85 -7.73
N GLN A 291 11.70 -16.16 -7.57
CA GLN A 291 12.39 -16.94 -6.53
C GLN A 291 13.90 -16.88 -6.68
N ALA A 292 14.43 -16.96 -7.90
CA ALA A 292 15.86 -16.92 -8.15
C ALA A 292 16.47 -15.51 -8.08
N GLY A 293 15.64 -14.46 -8.06
CA GLY A 293 16.13 -13.09 -8.13
C GLY A 293 16.68 -12.74 -9.52
N CYS A 294 16.13 -13.40 -10.54
CA CYS A 294 16.37 -13.10 -11.94
C CYS A 294 15.34 -12.05 -12.39
N ILE A 295 15.76 -11.00 -13.08
CA ILE A 295 14.87 -9.91 -13.49
C ILE A 295 13.97 -10.42 -14.62
N PRO A 296 12.63 -10.51 -14.44
CA PRO A 296 11.73 -10.93 -15.50
C PRO A 296 11.68 -9.89 -16.62
N VAL A 297 11.91 -10.32 -17.85
CA VAL A 297 11.74 -9.54 -19.07
C VAL A 297 10.55 -10.14 -19.83
N LEU A 298 9.44 -9.42 -19.84
CA LEU A 298 8.14 -9.91 -20.30
C LEU A 298 7.86 -9.43 -21.72
N LEU A 299 7.69 -10.37 -22.65
CA LEU A 299 7.35 -10.10 -24.05
C LEU A 299 5.85 -10.18 -24.30
N SER A 300 5.03 -9.65 -23.39
CA SER A 300 3.56 -9.62 -23.56
C SER A 300 3.01 -8.38 -22.85
N PRO A 301 2.81 -7.26 -23.57
CA PRO A 301 2.32 -6.02 -22.97
C PRO A 301 0.85 -6.11 -22.51
N ARG A 302 0.13 -7.18 -22.89
CA ARG A 302 -1.28 -7.39 -22.52
C ARG A 302 -1.48 -8.30 -21.32
N TRP A 303 -0.42 -8.82 -20.72
CA TRP A 303 -0.53 -9.63 -19.51
C TRP A 303 -0.60 -8.71 -18.28
N GLU A 304 -1.69 -8.79 -17.53
CA GLU A 304 -1.80 -8.13 -16.23
C GLU A 304 -1.09 -8.98 -15.17
N LEU A 305 -0.10 -8.38 -14.51
CA LEU A 305 0.77 -9.11 -13.59
C LEU A 305 0.10 -9.35 -12.23
N PRO A 306 0.52 -10.40 -11.50
CA PRO A 306 -0.07 -10.72 -10.22
C PRO A 306 -0.03 -9.53 -9.25
N PHE A 307 -1.18 -9.20 -8.67
CA PHE A 307 -1.33 -8.13 -7.70
C PHE A 307 -0.85 -6.74 -8.19
N SER A 308 -0.99 -6.42 -9.48
CA SER A 308 -0.66 -5.09 -10.04
C SER A 308 -1.32 -3.91 -9.30
N GLU A 309 -2.40 -4.18 -8.56
CA GLU A 309 -3.17 -3.23 -7.74
C GLU A 309 -2.36 -2.74 -6.53
N VAL A 310 -1.40 -3.56 -6.08
CA VAL A 310 -0.54 -3.30 -4.91
C VAL A 310 0.95 -3.33 -5.26
N ILE A 311 1.37 -4.07 -6.29
CA ILE A 311 2.76 -4.19 -6.72
C ILE A 311 3.02 -3.24 -7.88
N ASP A 312 3.99 -2.35 -7.70
CA ASP A 312 4.57 -1.57 -8.79
C ASP A 312 5.64 -2.42 -9.51
N TRP A 313 5.21 -3.13 -10.56
CA TRP A 313 6.06 -4.04 -11.32
C TRP A 313 7.20 -3.34 -12.07
N THR A 314 7.15 -2.02 -12.26
CA THR A 314 8.26 -1.24 -12.87
C THR A 314 9.55 -1.28 -12.03
N LYS A 315 9.45 -1.70 -10.77
CA LYS A 315 10.57 -1.83 -9.82
C LYS A 315 11.16 -3.25 -9.76
N ALA A 316 10.57 -4.23 -10.44
CA ALA A 316 11.01 -5.63 -10.37
C ALA A 316 11.06 -6.34 -11.73
N ALA A 317 10.30 -5.88 -12.72
CA ALA A 317 10.20 -6.48 -14.05
C ALA A 317 10.37 -5.45 -15.16
N ILE A 318 10.73 -5.93 -16.35
CA ILE A 318 10.87 -5.14 -17.57
C ILE A 318 9.81 -5.65 -18.55
N VAL A 319 8.89 -4.78 -18.95
CA VAL A 319 7.92 -5.10 -20.00
C VAL A 319 8.46 -4.59 -21.33
N ALA A 320 8.49 -5.46 -22.33
CA ALA A 320 9.07 -5.18 -23.62
C ALA A 320 8.13 -5.64 -24.75
N ASP A 321 8.22 -4.95 -25.90
CA ASP A 321 7.53 -5.36 -27.11
C ASP A 321 8.31 -6.50 -27.79
N GLU A 322 7.63 -7.62 -28.03
CA GLU A 322 8.18 -8.78 -28.74
C GLU A 322 8.68 -8.43 -30.15
N ARG A 323 8.20 -7.33 -30.74
CA ARG A 323 8.60 -6.83 -32.06
C ARG A 323 9.97 -6.17 -32.08
N LEU A 324 10.53 -5.81 -30.92
CA LEU A 324 11.78 -5.03 -30.82
C LEU A 324 12.92 -5.79 -30.09
N PRO A 325 13.19 -7.07 -30.40
CA PRO A 325 14.10 -7.91 -29.62
C PRO A 325 15.54 -7.39 -29.52
N LEU A 326 16.07 -6.84 -30.61
CA LEU A 326 17.44 -6.30 -30.65
C LEU A 326 17.59 -5.06 -29.77
N GLN A 327 16.58 -4.19 -29.74
CA GLN A 327 16.59 -2.98 -28.90
C GLN A 327 16.46 -3.35 -27.43
N VAL A 328 15.64 -4.35 -27.12
CA VAL A 328 15.53 -4.89 -25.76
C VAL A 328 16.88 -5.46 -25.33
N LEU A 329 17.55 -6.28 -26.15
CA LEU A 329 18.88 -6.81 -25.82
C LEU A 329 19.89 -5.70 -25.51
N ALA A 330 19.96 -4.69 -26.36
CA ALA A 330 20.86 -3.55 -26.18
C ALA A 330 20.56 -2.80 -24.87
N ALA A 331 19.29 -2.53 -24.59
CA ALA A 331 18.86 -1.87 -23.36
C ALA A 331 19.18 -2.69 -22.10
N LEU A 332 19.05 -4.02 -22.16
CA LEU A 332 19.43 -4.91 -21.06
C LEU A 332 20.95 -4.92 -20.82
N GLN A 333 21.75 -4.85 -21.90
CA GLN A 333 23.21 -4.82 -21.83
C GLN A 333 23.75 -3.49 -21.29
N GLU A 334 23.10 -2.37 -21.62
CA GLU A 334 23.50 -1.03 -21.18
C GLU A 334 22.99 -0.66 -19.76
N MET A 335 22.19 -1.54 -19.15
CA MET A 335 21.61 -1.27 -17.83
C MET A 335 22.68 -1.17 -16.74
N SER A 336 22.62 -0.09 -15.95
CA SER A 336 23.61 0.12 -14.89
C SER A 336 23.57 -0.99 -13.81
N PRO A 337 24.73 -1.40 -13.27
CA PRO A 337 24.77 -2.43 -12.22
C PRO A 337 23.94 -2.09 -10.99
N ALA A 338 23.84 -0.80 -10.63
CA ALA A 338 23.02 -0.34 -9.52
C ALA A 338 21.52 -0.58 -9.77
N ARG A 339 21.04 -0.30 -11.00
CA ARG A 339 19.65 -0.57 -11.38
C ARG A 339 19.37 -2.06 -11.42
N VAL A 340 20.28 -2.86 -11.97
CA VAL A 340 20.18 -4.33 -11.96
C VAL A 340 20.06 -4.85 -10.53
N LEU A 341 20.94 -4.42 -9.62
CA LEU A 341 20.90 -4.83 -8.22
C LEU A 341 19.57 -4.46 -7.55
N ALA A 342 19.08 -3.24 -7.78
CA ALA A 342 17.81 -2.78 -7.22
C ALA A 342 16.62 -3.62 -7.70
N LEU A 343 16.53 -3.89 -9.01
CA LEU A 343 15.48 -4.74 -9.58
C LEU A 343 15.53 -6.14 -8.98
N ARG A 344 16.73 -6.73 -8.85
CA ARG A 344 16.90 -8.08 -8.29
C ARG A 344 16.55 -8.17 -6.81
N GLN A 345 16.93 -7.18 -6.02
CA GLN A 345 16.55 -7.08 -4.61
C GLN A 345 15.03 -6.96 -4.47
N GLN A 346 14.40 -6.13 -5.31
CA GLN A 346 12.94 -5.99 -5.30
C GLN A 346 12.25 -7.30 -5.65
N THR A 347 12.72 -7.99 -6.69
CA THR A 347 12.23 -9.32 -7.10
C THR A 347 12.21 -10.32 -5.93
N GLN A 348 13.26 -10.32 -5.12
CA GLN A 348 13.36 -11.19 -3.94
C GLN A 348 12.43 -10.77 -2.81
N PHE A 349 12.36 -9.47 -2.53
CA PHE A 349 11.41 -8.94 -1.57
C PHE A 349 9.98 -9.34 -1.95
N LEU A 350 9.60 -9.20 -3.22
CA LEU A 350 8.27 -9.56 -3.70
C LEU A 350 8.00 -11.07 -3.57
N TRP A 351 8.98 -11.92 -3.89
CA TRP A 351 8.88 -13.36 -3.68
C TRP A 351 8.62 -13.69 -2.21
N ASP A 352 9.47 -13.18 -1.31
CA ASP A 352 9.39 -13.45 0.11
C ASP A 352 8.15 -12.81 0.74
N ALA A 353 7.63 -11.69 0.24
CA ALA A 353 6.46 -11.02 0.80
C ALA A 353 5.14 -11.64 0.33
N TYR A 354 5.01 -11.95 -0.97
CA TYR A 354 3.71 -12.25 -1.59
C TYR A 354 3.59 -13.65 -2.17
N PHE A 355 4.68 -14.23 -2.69
CA PHE A 355 4.58 -15.40 -3.58
C PHE A 355 5.13 -16.70 -3.00
N SER A 356 5.91 -16.65 -1.91
CA SER A 356 6.64 -17.82 -1.43
C SER A 356 5.74 -18.96 -0.93
N SER A 357 4.43 -18.76 -0.71
CA SER A 357 3.50 -19.83 -0.34
C SER A 357 2.07 -19.53 -0.75
N VAL A 358 1.23 -20.58 -0.83
CA VAL A 358 -0.22 -20.45 -1.09
C VAL A 358 -0.87 -19.52 -0.07
N GLU A 359 -0.53 -19.66 1.21
CA GLU A 359 -1.05 -18.78 2.28
C GLU A 359 -0.78 -17.30 2.01
N LYS A 360 0.43 -16.94 1.58
CA LYS A 360 0.77 -15.53 1.29
C LYS A 360 -0.03 -14.99 0.12
N VAL A 361 -0.18 -15.78 -0.95
CA VAL A 361 -0.97 -15.39 -2.13
C VAL A 361 -2.44 -15.17 -1.78
N ILE A 362 -3.03 -16.10 -1.01
CA ILE A 362 -4.42 -16.01 -0.58
C ILE A 362 -4.62 -14.85 0.40
N HIS A 363 -3.74 -14.70 1.39
CA HIS A 363 -3.80 -13.59 2.32
C HIS A 363 -3.66 -12.25 1.60
N THR A 364 -2.71 -12.12 0.68
CA THR A 364 -2.56 -10.90 -0.15
C THR A 364 -3.85 -10.61 -0.91
N THR A 365 -4.46 -11.63 -1.54
CA THR A 365 -5.74 -11.47 -2.26
C THR A 365 -6.85 -10.90 -1.35
N LEU A 366 -6.88 -11.27 -0.07
CA LEU A 366 -7.88 -10.79 0.89
C LEU A 366 -7.46 -9.48 1.60
N GLU A 367 -6.16 -9.24 1.76
CA GLU A 367 -5.55 -8.07 2.40
C GLU A 367 -5.42 -6.87 1.46
N VAL A 368 -5.49 -7.07 0.13
CA VAL A 368 -5.63 -6.01 -0.90
C VAL A 368 -6.93 -5.18 -0.71
N SER A 369 -7.74 -5.50 0.30
CA SER A 369 -8.91 -4.73 0.74
C SER A 369 -8.65 -3.89 2.02
N ASP A 370 -7.44 -3.92 2.58
CA ASP A 370 -7.11 -3.19 3.81
C ASP A 370 -6.93 -1.68 3.55
N ARG A 371 -7.65 -0.86 4.32
CA ARG A 371 -7.74 0.60 4.18
C ARG A 371 -6.38 1.30 4.32
N PHE A 372 -5.45 0.73 5.08
CA PHE A 372 -4.15 1.33 5.39
C PHE A 372 -2.99 0.68 4.63
N TYR A 373 -3.29 -0.20 3.68
CA TYR A 373 -2.28 -0.81 2.85
C TYR A 373 -1.68 0.23 1.87
N PRO A 374 -0.34 0.27 1.67
CA PRO A 374 0.29 1.26 0.80
C PRO A 374 0.16 0.86 -0.69
N TYR A 375 -1.01 1.11 -1.27
CA TYR A 375 -1.29 0.82 -2.68
C TYR A 375 -0.38 1.62 -3.63
N SER A 376 0.16 0.95 -4.65
CA SER A 376 0.97 1.56 -5.71
C SER A 376 0.21 2.63 -6.51
N THR A 377 -1.12 2.50 -6.59
CA THR A 377 -2.03 3.46 -7.23
C THR A 377 -2.08 4.81 -6.51
N ILE A 378 -1.77 4.87 -5.21
CA ILE A 378 -1.75 6.12 -4.44
C ILE A 378 -0.43 6.86 -4.72
N ARG A 379 -0.48 7.72 -5.74
CA ARG A 379 0.65 8.55 -6.17
C ARG A 379 0.82 9.84 -5.37
N THR A 380 -0.24 10.31 -4.71
CA THR A 380 -0.26 11.55 -3.94
C THR A 380 0.41 11.37 -2.57
N ASP A 381 1.11 12.40 -2.11
CA ASP A 381 1.68 12.38 -0.74
C ASP A 381 0.60 12.54 0.33
N ALA A 382 -0.48 13.25 0.02
CA ALA A 382 -1.65 13.40 0.89
C ALA A 382 -2.63 12.22 0.70
N ILE A 383 -3.13 11.70 1.81
CA ILE A 383 -4.26 10.77 1.86
C ILE A 383 -5.41 11.45 2.58
N LEU A 384 -6.55 11.54 1.91
CA LEU A 384 -7.84 11.82 2.55
C LEU A 384 -8.50 10.49 2.91
N SER A 385 -8.62 10.22 4.20
CA SER A 385 -9.26 9.00 4.70
C SER A 385 -10.67 9.34 5.20
N LEU A 386 -11.69 8.74 4.59
CA LEU A 386 -13.11 8.99 4.88
C LEU A 386 -13.87 7.69 5.12
N ASP A 387 -14.66 7.64 6.19
CA ASP A 387 -15.67 6.58 6.40
C ASP A 387 -16.97 6.93 5.65
N ALA A 388 -17.75 5.91 5.27
CA ALA A 388 -19.03 6.04 4.57
C ALA A 388 -20.12 6.79 5.38
N ARG A 389 -19.85 7.07 6.65
CA ARG A 389 -20.72 7.84 7.57
C ARG A 389 -20.30 9.32 7.68
N SER A 390 -19.14 9.68 7.16
CA SER A 390 -18.61 11.05 7.21
C SER A 390 -19.04 11.81 5.96
N SER A 391 -19.93 12.79 6.11
CA SER A 391 -20.30 13.70 5.04
C SER A 391 -19.54 15.02 5.21
N LEU A 392 -18.59 15.31 4.32
CA LEU A 392 -17.89 16.59 4.27
C LEU A 392 -18.31 17.38 3.02
N SER A 393 -18.44 18.69 3.15
CA SER A 393 -18.57 19.60 2.02
C SER A 393 -17.23 19.80 1.32
N THR A 394 -17.27 20.18 0.04
CA THR A 394 -16.06 20.50 -0.74
C THR A 394 -15.23 21.58 -0.06
N SER A 395 -15.86 22.64 0.47
CA SER A 395 -15.16 23.71 1.19
C SER A 395 -14.41 23.24 2.44
N GLU A 396 -14.92 22.21 3.13
CA GLU A 396 -14.25 21.65 4.30
C GLU A 396 -13.04 20.80 3.89
N VAL A 397 -13.20 20.02 2.83
CA VAL A 397 -12.11 19.22 2.25
C VAL A 397 -10.99 20.13 1.74
N ASP A 398 -11.32 21.17 0.97
CA ASP A 398 -10.36 22.13 0.42
C ASP A 398 -9.58 22.84 1.55
N PHE A 399 -10.29 23.32 2.57
CA PHE A 399 -9.64 23.97 3.71
C PHE A 399 -8.75 23.00 4.49
N ALA A 400 -9.23 21.80 4.79
CA ALA A 400 -8.42 20.81 5.52
C ALA A 400 -7.19 20.37 4.72
N PHE A 401 -7.29 20.28 3.39
CA PHE A 401 -6.16 20.00 2.52
C PHE A 401 -5.14 21.14 2.53
N LEU A 402 -5.57 22.40 2.45
CA LEU A 402 -4.68 23.57 2.57
C LEU A 402 -3.95 23.61 3.93
N VAL A 403 -4.66 23.27 5.00
CA VAL A 403 -4.05 23.11 6.33
C VAL A 403 -3.01 21.99 6.31
N TRP A 404 -3.33 20.83 5.74
CA TRP A 404 -2.39 19.71 5.64
C TRP A 404 -1.16 20.06 4.79
N GLN A 405 -1.31 20.80 3.69
CA GLN A 405 -0.16 21.26 2.88
C GLN A 405 0.82 22.13 3.68
N SER A 406 0.33 22.84 4.70
CA SER A 406 1.16 23.65 5.59
C SER A 406 1.85 22.84 6.69
N PHE A 407 1.33 21.63 6.99
CA PHE A 407 1.80 20.74 8.05
C PHE A 407 1.77 19.26 7.59
N PRO A 408 2.49 18.89 6.51
CA PRO A 408 2.34 17.58 5.86
C PRO A 408 2.69 16.41 6.77
N GLU A 409 3.50 16.64 7.79
CA GLU A 409 3.89 15.65 8.79
C GLU A 409 2.80 15.32 9.81
N ARG A 410 1.83 16.22 10.00
CA ARG A 410 0.81 16.09 11.05
C ARG A 410 -0.49 15.54 10.48
N MET A 411 -1.24 14.82 11.31
CA MET A 411 -2.62 14.49 10.96
C MET A 411 -3.52 15.71 11.14
N VAL A 412 -4.33 16.00 10.12
CA VAL A 412 -5.32 17.08 10.12
C VAL A 412 -6.70 16.45 10.07
N GLY A 413 -7.53 16.61 11.10
CA GLY A 413 -8.79 15.88 11.22
C GLY A 413 -9.96 16.67 11.77
N PHE A 414 -11.16 16.17 11.46
CA PHE A 414 -12.44 16.79 11.82
C PHE A 414 -12.97 16.29 13.18
N LEU A 415 -12.76 15.01 13.45
CA LEU A 415 -13.22 14.34 14.67
C LEU A 415 -12.03 14.04 15.57
N THR A 416 -12.14 14.36 16.86
CA THR A 416 -11.02 14.33 17.81
C THR A 416 -11.33 13.53 19.06
N SER A 417 -10.30 12.88 19.61
CA SER A 417 -10.34 12.19 20.90
C SER A 417 -9.13 12.61 21.76
N SER A 418 -9.24 12.44 23.07
CA SER A 418 -8.15 12.71 24.03
C SER A 418 -7.83 11.46 24.84
N HIS A 419 -6.54 11.14 24.96
CA HIS A 419 -6.07 10.19 25.95
C HIS A 419 -6.05 10.83 27.35
N PHE A 420 -6.14 9.99 28.38
CA PHE A 420 -5.99 10.38 29.78
C PHE A 420 -5.41 9.21 30.58
N TRP A 421 -4.76 9.51 31.71
CA TRP A 421 -4.36 8.50 32.69
C TRP A 421 -5.50 8.29 33.68
N ASP A 422 -5.98 7.05 33.79
CA ASP A 422 -7.00 6.66 34.77
C ASP A 422 -6.30 6.13 36.03
N GLU A 423 -6.31 6.93 37.09
CA GLU A 423 -5.72 6.54 38.38
C GLU A 423 -6.44 5.37 39.04
N ALA A 424 -7.75 5.20 38.80
CA ALA A 424 -8.54 4.14 39.42
C ALA A 424 -8.21 2.77 38.82
N HIS A 425 -7.95 2.73 37.51
CA HIS A 425 -7.61 1.50 36.79
C HIS A 425 -6.09 1.32 36.60
N GLY A 426 -5.28 2.32 36.95
CA GLY A 426 -3.82 2.27 36.80
C GLY A 426 -3.36 2.13 35.35
N GLY A 427 -4.09 2.74 34.41
CA GLY A 427 -3.87 2.57 32.98
C GLY A 427 -4.34 3.76 32.15
N TRP A 428 -4.00 3.73 30.87
CA TRP A 428 -4.43 4.73 29.89
C TRP A 428 -5.88 4.50 29.46
N GLY A 429 -6.62 5.59 29.33
CA GLY A 429 -7.95 5.63 28.70
C GLY A 429 -7.99 6.66 27.59
N TYR A 430 -9.06 6.66 26.80
CA TYR A 430 -9.33 7.75 25.87
C TYR A 430 -10.82 8.06 25.80
N THR A 431 -11.14 9.34 25.54
CA THR A 431 -12.50 9.85 25.45
C THR A 431 -12.71 10.67 24.19
N ALA A 432 -13.90 10.57 23.60
CA ALA A 432 -14.37 11.42 22.51
C ALA A 432 -15.20 12.62 23.03
N GLU A 433 -15.24 12.82 24.34
CA GLU A 433 -15.88 13.99 24.94
C GLU A 433 -15.30 15.28 24.37
N ARG A 434 -16.16 16.28 24.18
CA ARG A 434 -15.77 17.56 23.60
C ARG A 434 -14.99 18.39 24.61
N THR A 435 -13.71 18.09 24.72
CA THR A 435 -12.72 18.87 25.44
C THR A 435 -12.05 19.87 24.49
N ASN A 436 -11.53 20.97 25.04
CA ASN A 436 -10.71 21.93 24.29
C ASN A 436 -9.30 21.39 23.99
N GLU A 437 -8.97 20.25 24.56
CA GLU A 437 -7.70 19.56 24.45
C GLU A 437 -7.91 18.19 23.86
N PHE A 438 -7.11 17.82 22.86
CA PHE A 438 -7.19 16.58 22.13
C PHE A 438 -5.79 16.08 21.81
N SER A 439 -5.64 14.77 21.71
CA SER A 439 -4.35 14.15 21.39
C SER A 439 -4.41 13.25 20.15
N MET A 440 -5.61 13.02 19.65
CA MET A 440 -5.86 12.14 18.51
C MET A 440 -6.90 12.76 17.57
N VAL A 441 -6.76 12.47 16.28
CA VAL A 441 -7.80 12.66 15.26
C VAL A 441 -8.23 11.31 14.70
N LEU A 442 -9.52 11.11 14.50
CA LEU A 442 -10.05 9.86 13.96
C LEU A 442 -9.75 9.79 12.46
N THR A 443 -9.19 8.67 12.00
CA THR A 443 -8.85 8.41 10.59
C THR A 443 -10.08 8.32 9.69
N THR A 444 -11.29 8.26 10.27
CA THR A 444 -12.58 8.27 9.59
C THR A 444 -12.92 9.59 8.90
N ALA A 445 -12.21 10.68 9.24
CA ALA A 445 -12.26 11.96 8.54
C ALA A 445 -10.96 12.73 8.82
N ALA A 446 -9.89 12.41 8.10
CA ALA A 446 -8.59 13.06 8.27
C ALA A 446 -7.73 13.05 7.00
N PHE A 447 -6.89 14.08 6.89
CA PHE A 447 -5.74 14.15 6.00
C PHE A 447 -4.45 13.78 6.74
N TYR A 448 -3.62 12.96 6.10
CA TYR A 448 -2.29 12.61 6.59
C TYR A 448 -1.39 12.13 5.45
N HIS A 449 -0.09 11.99 5.71
CA HIS A 449 0.88 11.59 4.70
C HIS A 449 0.84 10.08 4.40
N ARG A 450 0.94 9.69 3.12
CA ARG A 450 0.90 8.27 2.68
C ARG A 450 1.95 7.38 3.33
N TYR A 451 3.08 7.96 3.74
CA TYR A 451 4.17 7.26 4.42
C TYR A 451 3.70 6.50 5.67
N TYR A 452 2.65 6.98 6.33
CA TYR A 452 2.10 6.31 7.50
C TYR A 452 1.41 4.98 7.17
N HIS A 453 0.91 4.78 5.95
CA HIS A 453 0.47 3.45 5.48
C HIS A 453 1.66 2.48 5.38
N THR A 454 2.80 2.93 4.86
CA THR A 454 4.02 2.11 4.80
C THR A 454 4.46 1.67 6.19
N LEU A 455 4.48 2.58 7.17
CA LEU A 455 4.83 2.25 8.55
C LEU A 455 3.80 1.33 9.21
N PHE A 456 2.51 1.59 8.99
CA PHE A 456 1.42 0.78 9.52
C PHE A 456 1.51 -0.67 9.03
N THR A 457 1.72 -0.86 7.73
CA THR A 457 1.79 -2.20 7.12
C THR A 457 3.12 -2.90 7.39
N HIS A 458 4.25 -2.23 7.17
CA HIS A 458 5.56 -2.88 7.13
C HIS A 458 6.37 -2.79 8.43
N SER A 459 6.19 -1.74 9.23
CA SER A 459 7.03 -1.50 10.42
C SER A 459 6.43 -2.01 11.71
N LEU A 460 5.11 -2.19 11.79
CA LEU A 460 4.46 -2.69 12.99
C LEU A 460 4.68 -4.20 13.21
N PRO A 461 4.73 -4.67 14.46
CA PRO A 461 4.57 -6.09 14.77
C PRO A 461 3.17 -6.59 14.37
N LYS A 462 3.10 -7.85 13.93
CA LYS A 462 1.82 -8.49 13.53
C LYS A 462 0.75 -8.40 14.62
N ALA A 463 1.13 -8.54 15.90
CA ALA A 463 0.22 -8.45 17.04
C ALA A 463 -0.52 -7.10 17.14
N LEU A 464 0.16 -5.98 16.85
CA LEU A 464 -0.47 -4.66 16.89
C LEU A 464 -1.42 -4.45 15.72
N ARG A 465 -1.08 -4.98 14.53
CA ARG A 465 -2.01 -4.98 13.40
C ARG A 465 -3.27 -5.77 13.75
N THR A 466 -3.12 -7.01 14.22
CA THR A 466 -4.25 -7.86 14.64
C THR A 466 -5.18 -7.15 15.63
N LEU A 467 -4.64 -6.42 16.60
CA LEU A 467 -5.42 -5.66 17.57
C LEU A 467 -6.18 -4.47 16.94
N ALA A 468 -5.61 -3.81 15.93
CA ALA A 468 -6.33 -2.78 15.16
C ALA A 468 -7.39 -3.36 14.22
N ASP A 469 -7.18 -4.57 13.72
CA ASP A 469 -8.13 -5.28 12.85
C ASP A 469 -9.36 -5.80 13.63
N GLU A 470 -9.16 -6.22 14.88
CA GLU A 470 -10.24 -6.71 15.76
C GLU A 470 -11.13 -5.59 16.31
N ALA A 471 -10.63 -4.35 16.37
CA ALA A 471 -11.32 -3.22 16.96
C ALA A 471 -11.16 -1.95 16.11
N PRO A 472 -12.20 -1.53 15.37
CA PRO A 472 -12.18 -0.33 14.54
C PRO A 472 -11.85 0.97 15.29
N THR A 473 -12.06 1.02 16.62
CA THR A 473 -11.65 2.18 17.44
C THR A 473 -10.16 2.20 17.73
N CYS A 474 -9.50 1.04 17.69
CA CYS A 474 -8.09 0.89 18.01
C CYS A 474 -7.18 1.18 16.83
N VAL A 475 -7.68 1.08 15.60
CA VAL A 475 -6.94 1.48 14.41
C VAL A 475 -6.63 2.98 14.40
N ASP A 476 -7.57 3.80 14.87
CA ASP A 476 -7.38 5.25 15.01
C ASP A 476 -6.28 5.55 16.04
N VAL A 477 -6.34 4.87 17.20
CA VAL A 477 -5.32 5.00 18.25
C VAL A 477 -3.96 4.62 17.69
N LEU A 478 -3.84 3.46 17.05
CA LEU A 478 -2.59 2.95 16.51
C LEU A 478 -2.00 3.90 15.45
N MET A 479 -2.81 4.42 14.54
CA MET A 479 -2.35 5.37 13.52
C MET A 479 -1.81 6.66 14.18
N ASN A 480 -2.53 7.23 15.16
CA ASN A 480 -2.05 8.41 15.88
C ASN A 480 -0.76 8.12 16.67
N PHE A 481 -0.61 6.91 17.23
CA PHE A 481 0.63 6.49 17.89
C PHE A 481 1.81 6.46 16.93
N ILE A 482 1.65 5.90 15.73
CA ILE A 482 2.72 5.88 14.70
C ILE A 482 3.14 7.31 14.37
N VAL A 483 2.17 8.17 14.04
CA VAL A 483 2.45 9.56 13.64
C VAL A 483 3.13 10.31 14.78
N ALA A 484 2.60 10.23 16.00
CA ALA A 484 3.17 10.92 17.16
C ALA A 484 4.55 10.35 17.55
N ALA A 485 4.76 9.04 17.43
CA ALA A 485 6.04 8.41 17.74
C ALA A 485 7.15 8.87 16.78
N VAL A 486 6.84 9.03 15.49
CA VAL A 486 7.77 9.45 14.44
C VAL A 486 8.01 10.96 14.47
N THR A 487 6.94 11.75 14.54
CA THR A 487 7.03 13.21 14.40
C THR A 487 7.29 13.93 15.71
N LYS A 488 6.91 13.33 16.84
CA LYS A 488 6.85 14.00 18.16
C LYS A 488 5.98 15.27 18.13
N LEU A 489 4.96 15.30 17.27
CA LEU A 489 4.02 16.41 17.13
C LEU A 489 2.58 15.94 17.35
N PRO A 490 1.71 16.76 17.95
CA PRO A 490 0.30 16.42 18.12
C PRO A 490 -0.50 16.68 16.82
N PRO A 491 -1.74 16.16 16.67
CA PRO A 491 -2.55 16.44 15.50
C PRO A 491 -3.10 17.88 15.45
N ILE A 492 -3.74 18.24 14.33
CA ILE A 492 -4.39 19.54 14.09
C ILE A 492 -5.89 19.32 13.88
N LYS A 493 -6.70 20.15 14.54
CA LYS A 493 -8.15 20.14 14.41
C LYS A 493 -8.62 21.17 13.39
N VAL A 494 -9.56 20.77 12.53
CA VAL A 494 -10.27 21.66 11.59
C VAL A 494 -11.78 21.63 11.89
N PRO A 495 -12.53 22.69 11.52
CA PRO A 495 -13.97 22.74 11.76
C PRO A 495 -14.71 21.70 10.93
N TYR A 496 -15.78 21.17 11.53
CA TYR A 496 -16.73 20.25 10.91
C TYR A 496 -18.14 20.85 11.00
N GLY A 497 -18.84 20.89 9.88
CA GLY A 497 -20.16 21.44 9.68
C GLY A 497 -21.20 20.63 10.44
N LYS A 498 -21.90 21.27 11.36
CA LYS A 498 -23.10 20.70 11.98
C LYS A 498 -24.27 20.89 11.02
N GLN A 499 -24.51 19.96 10.09
CA GLN A 499 -25.81 19.90 9.41
C GLN A 499 -26.27 18.45 9.19
N ARG A 500 -27.44 18.14 9.80
CA ARG A 500 -28.27 16.92 9.72
C ARG A 500 -27.83 15.64 10.45
N GLN A 501 -27.82 15.70 11.79
CA GLN A 501 -28.72 14.79 12.50
C GLN A 501 -30.06 15.53 12.62
N GLU A 502 -30.92 15.41 11.61
CA GLU A 502 -32.35 15.65 11.85
C GLU A 502 -32.74 14.61 12.90
N ALA A 503 -32.94 15.06 14.14
CA ALA A 503 -33.81 14.35 15.05
C ALA A 503 -35.12 14.16 14.27
N ALA A 504 -35.43 12.92 13.90
CA ALA A 504 -36.76 12.57 13.42
C ALA A 504 -37.77 13.18 14.41
N PRO A 505 -38.82 13.86 13.94
CA PRO A 505 -39.81 14.43 14.85
C PRO A 505 -40.36 13.29 15.71
N LEU A 506 -40.04 13.33 17.00
CA LEU A 506 -40.58 12.43 18.00
C LEU A 506 -42.10 12.59 17.98
N ALA A 507 -42.80 11.58 17.48
CA ALA A 507 -44.22 11.43 17.76
C ALA A 507 -44.40 11.37 19.29
N PRO A 508 -45.36 12.12 19.86
CA PRO A 508 -45.51 12.17 21.31
C PRO A 508 -46.04 10.83 21.84
N GLY A 509 -45.29 10.22 22.74
CA GLY A 509 -45.84 9.32 23.75
C GLY A 509 -45.53 7.82 23.60
N VAL A 510 -44.29 7.40 23.92
CA VAL A 510 -43.99 6.16 24.67
C VAL A 510 -42.67 6.36 25.43
N PRO A 511 -42.57 6.15 26.76
CA PRO A 511 -41.29 6.16 27.45
C PRO A 511 -40.51 4.88 27.11
N GLY A 512 -39.60 4.98 26.14
CA GLY A 512 -38.66 3.90 25.81
C GLY A 512 -37.58 3.75 26.91
N PRO A 513 -37.05 2.53 27.13
CA PRO A 513 -36.01 2.29 28.13
C PRO A 513 -34.76 3.10 27.78
N ARG A 514 -34.14 3.70 28.81
CA ARG A 514 -32.90 4.49 28.69
C ARG A 514 -31.86 3.67 27.91
N PRO A 515 -31.17 4.27 26.91
CA PRO A 515 -30.08 3.57 26.24
C PRO A 515 -29.02 3.21 27.29
N LYS A 516 -28.70 1.91 27.38
CA LYS A 516 -27.53 1.46 28.14
C LYS A 516 -26.29 2.15 27.56
N PRO A 517 -25.35 2.61 28.39
CA PRO A 517 -24.07 3.12 27.88
C PRO A 517 -23.42 2.05 26.98
N PRO A 518 -22.76 2.45 25.88
CA PRO A 518 -22.04 1.52 25.02
C PRO A 518 -21.05 0.70 25.85
N ALA A 519 -20.87 -0.57 25.49
CA ALA A 519 -19.91 -1.46 26.15
C ALA A 519 -18.52 -0.79 26.23
N PRO A 520 -17.74 -1.01 27.30
CA PRO A 520 -16.41 -0.43 27.44
C PRO A 520 -15.57 -0.84 26.22
N ALA A 521 -14.96 0.15 25.57
CA ALA A 521 -14.09 -0.08 24.43
C ALA A 521 -12.96 -1.05 24.84
N PRO A 522 -12.52 -1.95 23.95
CA PRO A 522 -11.41 -2.86 24.25
C PRO A 522 -10.18 -2.06 24.70
N ASP A 523 -9.46 -2.59 25.70
CA ASP A 523 -8.29 -1.98 26.33
C ASP A 523 -7.05 -2.02 25.42
N CYS A 524 -7.15 -1.37 24.27
CA CYS A 524 -6.11 -1.38 23.24
C CYS A 524 -5.06 -0.30 23.44
N ILE A 525 -5.43 0.86 24.01
CA ILE A 525 -4.46 1.95 24.21
C ILE A 525 -3.33 1.53 25.15
N ASN A 526 -3.62 0.72 26.19
CA ASN A 526 -2.60 0.18 27.08
C ASN A 526 -1.70 -0.84 26.37
N GLN A 527 -2.28 -1.75 25.58
CA GLN A 527 -1.51 -2.73 24.82
C GLN A 527 -0.59 -2.08 23.77
N ILE A 528 -1.09 -1.07 23.07
CA ILE A 528 -0.31 -0.30 22.10
C ILE A 528 0.80 0.49 22.83
N ALA A 529 0.49 1.17 23.93
CA ALA A 529 1.50 1.89 24.72
C ALA A 529 2.61 0.96 25.26
N ALA A 530 2.24 -0.23 25.73
CA ALA A 530 3.20 -1.24 26.16
C ALA A 530 4.12 -1.67 25.01
N ALA A 531 3.58 -1.90 23.81
CA ALA A 531 4.37 -2.30 22.65
C ALA A 531 5.32 -1.19 22.13
N PHE A 532 4.93 0.08 22.27
CA PHE A 532 5.80 1.23 21.98
C PHE A 532 6.76 1.57 23.13
N GLY A 533 6.62 0.94 24.30
CA GLY A 533 7.42 1.16 25.50
C GLY A 533 7.19 2.51 26.20
N HIS A 534 6.30 3.36 25.69
CA HIS A 534 5.93 4.65 26.27
C HIS A 534 4.61 5.15 25.67
N MET A 535 4.06 6.24 26.22
CA MET A 535 2.92 6.98 25.63
C MET A 535 3.45 8.06 24.66
N PRO A 536 3.34 7.88 23.32
CA PRO A 536 3.83 8.85 22.36
C PRO A 536 2.82 9.99 22.08
N LEU A 537 1.54 9.81 22.43
CA LEU A 537 0.51 10.80 22.14
C LEU A 537 0.77 12.12 22.88
N LEU A 538 0.62 13.22 22.16
CA LEU A 538 0.78 14.57 22.70
C LEU A 538 -0.54 15.32 22.63
N SER A 539 -0.91 15.98 23.71
CA SER A 539 -2.09 16.83 23.74
C SER A 539 -1.87 18.15 23.00
N SER A 540 -2.93 18.65 22.37
CA SER A 540 -2.96 19.89 21.61
C SER A 540 -4.29 20.60 21.78
N ARG A 541 -4.24 21.92 21.64
CA ARG A 541 -5.42 22.80 21.57
C ARG A 541 -5.49 23.54 20.24
N LEU A 542 -4.64 23.17 19.28
CA LEU A 542 -4.50 23.85 18.00
C LEU A 542 -5.68 23.52 17.08
N ARG A 543 -6.55 24.50 16.88
CA ARG A 543 -7.61 24.48 15.87
C ARG A 543 -7.35 25.56 14.84
N LEU A 544 -7.43 25.20 13.57
CA LEU A 544 -7.35 26.15 12.45
C LEU A 544 -8.72 26.25 11.80
N ASP A 545 -9.22 27.47 11.65
CA ASP A 545 -10.52 27.77 11.05
C ASP A 545 -10.31 28.55 9.74
N PRO A 546 -11.17 28.36 8.73
CA PRO A 546 -11.08 29.11 7.49
C PRO A 546 -11.32 30.59 7.79
N VAL A 547 -10.46 31.45 7.26
CA VAL A 547 -10.68 32.90 7.29
C VAL A 547 -11.87 33.18 6.37
N LEU A 548 -13.06 33.26 6.97
CA LEU A 548 -14.29 33.52 6.24
C LEU A 548 -14.17 34.83 5.43
N PHE A 549 -14.05 34.74 4.10
CA PHE A 549 -14.44 35.83 3.20
C PHE A 549 -15.97 35.90 3.13
N LYS A 550 -16.58 36.25 4.27
CA LYS A 550 -17.88 36.90 4.36
C LYS A 550 -17.80 37.85 5.54
N ASP A 551 -16.93 38.85 5.36
CA ASP A 551 -16.97 40.05 6.18
C ASP A 551 -18.42 40.53 6.23
N PRO A 552 -19.04 40.68 7.42
CA PRO A 552 -20.40 41.18 7.52
C PRO A 552 -20.49 42.63 7.06
N VAL A 553 -19.44 43.26 6.51
CA VAL A 553 -19.49 44.58 5.86
C VAL A 553 -20.70 44.74 4.95
N SER A 554 -21.14 43.75 4.18
CA SER A 554 -22.37 43.88 3.37
C SER A 554 -23.67 43.98 4.19
N VAL A 555 -23.72 43.31 5.35
CA VAL A 555 -24.85 43.35 6.31
C VAL A 555 -24.75 44.57 7.23
N GLN A 556 -23.54 44.94 7.65
CA GLN A 556 -23.23 46.13 8.44
C GLN A 556 -23.40 47.42 7.63
N ARG A 557 -23.08 47.42 6.32
CA ARG A 557 -23.40 48.51 5.39
C ARG A 557 -24.91 48.70 5.23
N LYS A 558 -25.69 47.60 5.23
CA LYS A 558 -27.16 47.69 5.28
C LYS A 558 -27.68 48.24 6.62
N LYS A 559 -27.00 47.93 7.74
CA LYS A 559 -27.38 48.39 9.09
C LYS A 559 -26.95 49.84 9.38
N TYR A 560 -25.85 50.31 8.80
CA TYR A 560 -25.29 51.65 9.02
C TYR A 560 -25.17 52.47 7.72
N ARG A 561 -26.26 52.55 6.95
CA ARG A 561 -26.32 53.37 5.73
C ARG A 561 -25.97 54.85 5.94
N SER A 562 -26.04 55.35 7.17
CA SER A 562 -25.77 56.74 7.53
C SER A 562 -24.28 57.10 7.62
N LEU A 563 -23.37 56.12 7.62
CA LEU A 563 -21.92 56.35 7.68
C LEU A 563 -21.29 56.58 6.30
N GLU A 564 -22.04 56.42 5.20
CA GLU A 564 -21.56 56.56 3.81
C GLU A 564 -22.01 57.87 3.13
N LYS A 565 -22.45 58.88 3.88
CA LYS A 565 -22.63 60.23 3.31
C LYS A 565 -21.36 61.07 3.55
N PRO A 566 -20.81 61.71 2.50
CA PRO A 566 -19.63 62.56 2.62
C PRO A 566 -19.86 63.80 3.49
#